data_AF-A0A7C2M975-F1
#
_entry.id   AF-A0A7C2M975-F1
#
_cell.length_a   1.000
_cell.length_b   1.000
_cell.length_c   1.000
_cell.angle_alpha   90.00
_cell.angle_beta   90.00
_cell.angle_gamma   90.00
#
_symmetry.space_group_name_H-M   'P 1'
#
loop_
_entity.id
_entity.type
_entity.pdbx_description
1 polymer ?
#
loop_
_entity_poly.entity_id
_entity_poly.type
_entity_poly.pdbx_seq_one_letter_code
_entity_poly.pdbx_strand_id
1 'polypeptide(L)'
;DIVLNETRSNHPFTEGSGSYELINGNSWYPGDEWKGDVARMVLYINLKYGEPISDVGNLEMFLRWNAEDRVSDFELQRQEVIEGAQGNRNPFIDNPYLATLIWGGTPAENKW
;
A
#
# COMPACT_ATOMS: atom_id res chain seq x y z
N ASP A 1 7.78 16.18 -4.62
CA ASP A 1 8.53 16.79 -5.72
C ASP A 1 7.75 16.60 -7.01
N ILE A 2 7.59 17.65 -7.82
CA ILE A 2 6.85 17.59 -9.09
C ILE A 2 7.59 16.67 -10.08
N VAL A 3 8.93 16.72 -10.11
CA VAL A 3 9.75 15.88 -10.99
C VAL A 3 9.60 14.41 -10.63
N LEU A 4 9.50 14.11 -9.33
CA LEU A 4 9.25 12.75 -8.85
C LEU A 4 7.88 12.24 -9.31
N ASN A 5 6.84 13.07 -9.21
CA ASN A 5 5.50 12.71 -9.67
C ASN A 5 5.45 12.49 -11.19
N GLU A 6 6.14 13.33 -11.97
CA GLU A 6 6.30 13.15 -13.42
C GLU A 6 7.01 11.83 -13.75
N THR A 7 8.06 11.49 -13.00
CA THR A 7 8.83 10.25 -13.22
C THR A 7 8.02 9.01 -12.81
N ARG A 8 7.23 9.10 -11.73
CA ARG A 8 6.34 8.02 -11.28
C ARG A 8 5.25 7.72 -12.30
N SER A 9 4.70 8.76 -12.95
CA SER A 9 3.68 8.63 -14.00
C SER A 9 2.47 7.77 -13.56
N ASN A 10 1.97 6.91 -14.44
CA ASN A 10 0.98 5.87 -14.16
C ASN A 10 1.59 4.45 -14.16
N HIS A 11 2.90 4.34 -13.89
CA HIS A 11 3.57 3.05 -13.88
C HIS A 11 3.01 2.15 -12.77
N PRO A 12 2.73 0.87 -13.06
CA PRO A 12 2.36 -0.10 -12.04
C PRO A 12 3.50 -0.26 -11.04
N PHE A 13 3.14 -0.60 -9.81
CA PHE A 13 4.10 -0.91 -8.77
C PHE A 13 4.79 -2.24 -9.03
N THR A 14 6.06 -2.32 -8.67
CA THR A 14 6.87 -3.54 -8.79
C THR A 14 7.84 -3.68 -7.62
N GLU A 15 8.48 -4.84 -7.54
CA GLU A 15 9.51 -5.14 -6.53
C GLU A 15 10.78 -4.31 -6.73
N GLY A 16 11.45 -4.03 -5.61
CA GLY A 16 12.71 -3.31 -5.55
C GLY A 16 13.27 -3.33 -4.13
N SER A 17 14.29 -2.53 -3.87
CA SER A 17 14.91 -2.41 -2.55
C SER A 17 15.56 -1.04 -2.37
N GLY A 18 15.61 -0.55 -1.14
CA GLY A 18 16.19 0.74 -0.80
C GLY A 18 15.23 1.91 -1.05
N SER A 19 15.72 2.95 -1.72
CA SER A 19 14.92 4.15 -2.03
C SER A 19 13.96 3.91 -3.20
N TYR A 20 13.08 4.87 -3.45
CA TYR A 20 12.19 4.82 -4.62
C TYR A 20 12.98 4.76 -5.93
N GLU A 21 12.47 4.02 -6.92
CA GLU A 21 13.14 3.86 -8.21
C GLU A 21 12.15 3.56 -9.34
N LEU A 22 12.42 4.09 -10.54
CA LEU A 22 11.79 3.63 -11.77
C LEU A 22 12.53 2.40 -12.31
N ILE A 23 11.92 1.24 -12.18
CA ILE A 23 12.47 -0.05 -12.59
C ILE A 23 12.14 -0.30 -14.07
N ASN A 24 13.18 -0.62 -14.85
CA ASN A 24 13.09 -0.97 -16.27
C ASN A 24 12.34 0.06 -17.15
N GLY A 25 12.25 1.31 -16.69
CA GLY A 25 11.59 2.41 -17.40
C GLY A 25 10.06 2.32 -17.49
N ASN A 26 9.42 1.36 -16.80
CA ASN A 26 7.97 1.16 -16.93
C ASN A 26 7.25 0.75 -15.65
N SER A 27 7.96 0.54 -14.55
CA SER A 27 7.39 0.05 -13.29
C SER A 27 8.01 0.81 -12.11
N TRP A 28 7.26 1.02 -11.04
CA TRP A 28 7.69 1.89 -9.95
C TRP A 28 7.89 1.13 -8.64
N TYR A 29 9.07 1.28 -8.02
CA TYR A 29 9.30 0.86 -6.65
C TYR A 29 9.15 2.06 -5.71
N PRO A 30 8.26 2.03 -4.69
CA PRO A 30 8.03 3.19 -3.83
C PRO A 30 9.11 3.41 -2.76
N GLY A 31 10.00 2.44 -2.54
CA GLY A 31 10.99 2.46 -1.47
C GLY A 31 10.58 1.59 -0.27
N ASP A 32 11.58 1.12 0.48
CA ASP A 32 11.40 0.18 1.59
C ASP A 32 10.49 0.74 2.70
N GLU A 33 10.55 2.06 2.93
CA GLU A 33 9.78 2.77 3.96
C GLU A 33 8.30 2.99 3.58
N TRP A 34 7.95 2.84 2.29
CA TRP A 34 6.64 3.25 1.77
C TRP A 34 5.83 2.09 1.17
N LYS A 35 6.43 0.91 1.06
CA LYS A 35 5.83 -0.22 0.35
C LYS A 35 4.60 -0.76 1.08
N GLY A 36 4.60 -0.77 2.41
CA GLY A 36 3.45 -1.15 3.24
C GLY A 36 2.30 -0.16 3.12
N ASP A 37 2.61 1.14 3.17
CA ASP A 37 1.63 2.22 3.01
C ASP A 37 0.91 2.13 1.66
N VAL A 38 1.69 1.97 0.58
CA VAL A 38 1.14 1.77 -0.77
C VAL A 38 0.28 0.51 -0.83
N ALA A 39 0.75 -0.59 -0.27
CA ALA A 39 0.00 -1.84 -0.26
C ALA A 39 -1.36 -1.69 0.45
N ARG A 40 -1.38 -1.12 1.66
CA ARG A 40 -2.63 -0.90 2.42
C ARG A 40 -3.59 0.01 1.69
N MET A 41 -3.10 1.03 0.98
CA MET A 41 -3.95 1.90 0.17
C MET A 41 -4.53 1.19 -1.05
N VAL A 42 -3.73 0.41 -1.79
CA VAL A 42 -4.22 -0.36 -2.96
C VAL A 42 -5.26 -1.41 -2.53
N LEU A 43 -4.97 -2.16 -1.47
CA LEU A 43 -5.90 -3.16 -0.92
C LEU A 43 -7.22 -2.51 -0.47
N TYR A 44 -7.15 -1.33 0.15
CA TYR A 44 -8.34 -0.57 0.52
C TYR A 44 -9.18 -0.14 -0.66
N ILE A 45 -8.55 0.39 -1.72
CA ILE A 45 -9.27 0.81 -2.93
C ILE A 45 -9.98 -0.39 -3.56
N ASN A 46 -9.32 -1.55 -3.62
CA ASN A 46 -9.96 -2.79 -4.08
C ASN A 46 -11.15 -3.18 -3.18
N LEU A 47 -10.98 -3.21 -1.86
CA LEU A 47 -12.04 -3.57 -0.93
C LEU A 47 -13.25 -2.61 -1.01
N LYS A 48 -12.98 -1.30 -1.09
CA LYS A 48 -14.00 -0.26 -0.98
C LYS A 48 -14.73 0.00 -2.30
N TYR A 49 -14.01 -0.06 -3.42
CA TYR A 49 -14.51 0.38 -4.72
C TYR A 49 -14.52 -0.74 -5.77
N GLY A 50 -13.92 -1.90 -5.51
CA GLY A 50 -13.88 -3.02 -6.45
C GLY A 50 -12.87 -2.85 -7.59
N GLU A 51 -12.00 -1.83 -7.52
CA GLU A 51 -10.99 -1.59 -8.56
C GLU A 51 -9.97 -2.73 -8.61
N PRO A 52 -9.64 -3.25 -9.80
CA PRO A 52 -8.77 -4.41 -9.95
C PRO A 52 -7.32 -4.08 -9.59
N ILE A 53 -6.75 -4.86 -8.66
CA ILE A 53 -5.35 -4.70 -8.22
C ILE A 53 -4.37 -4.89 -9.39
N SER A 54 -4.71 -5.73 -10.36
CA SER A 54 -3.90 -6.03 -11.55
C SER A 54 -3.57 -4.79 -12.39
N ASP A 55 -4.35 -3.72 -12.29
CA ASP A 55 -4.13 -2.51 -13.08
C ASP A 55 -2.96 -1.69 -12.53
N VAL A 56 -2.57 -1.92 -11.27
CA VAL A 56 -1.53 -1.15 -10.58
C VAL A 56 -0.44 -2.03 -9.99
N GLY A 57 -0.53 -3.35 -10.05
CA GLY A 57 0.49 -4.26 -9.52
C GLY A 57 -0.02 -5.69 -9.33
N ASN A 58 0.57 -6.40 -8.38
CA ASN A 58 0.24 -7.79 -8.07
C ASN A 58 -0.29 -7.92 -6.63
N LEU A 59 -1.41 -8.62 -6.44
CA LEU A 59 -1.99 -8.90 -5.12
C LEU A 59 -0.99 -9.58 -4.17
N GLU A 60 -0.26 -10.60 -4.64
CA GLU A 60 0.69 -11.33 -3.77
C GLU A 60 1.81 -10.42 -3.26
N MET A 61 2.30 -9.51 -4.12
CA MET A 61 3.27 -8.49 -3.75
C MET A 61 2.70 -7.54 -2.70
N PHE A 62 1.49 -7.01 -2.89
CA PHE A 62 0.88 -6.10 -1.91
C PHE A 62 0.60 -6.79 -0.57
N LEU A 63 0.18 -8.06 -0.57
CA LEU A 63 0.01 -8.82 0.67
C LEU A 63 1.34 -9.01 1.41
N ARG A 64 2.41 -9.30 0.66
CA ARG A 64 3.76 -9.40 1.23
C ARG A 64 4.24 -8.06 1.79
N TRP A 65 4.14 -6.97 1.04
CA TRP A 65 4.53 -5.64 1.49
C TRP A 65 3.76 -5.20 2.73
N ASN A 66 2.44 -5.46 2.78
CA ASN A 66 1.62 -5.20 3.96
C ASN A 66 2.07 -5.98 5.21
N ALA A 67 2.64 -7.17 5.03
CA ALA A 67 3.17 -7.98 6.13
C ALA A 67 4.61 -7.59 6.54
N GLU A 68 5.44 -7.23 5.57
CA GLU A 68 6.86 -6.88 5.78
C GLU A 68 7.04 -5.49 6.39
N ASP A 69 6.25 -4.52 5.93
CA ASP A 69 6.33 -3.12 6.33
C ASP A 69 5.14 -2.77 7.23
N ARG A 70 5.42 -2.65 8.53
CA ARG A 70 4.40 -2.45 9.57
C ARG A 70 3.73 -1.10 9.42
N VAL A 71 2.54 -0.98 9.99
CA VAL A 71 1.82 0.29 10.03
C VAL A 71 2.64 1.33 10.78
N SER A 72 2.93 2.45 10.14
CA SER A 72 3.72 3.54 10.72
C SER A 72 2.87 4.52 11.53
N ASP A 73 3.50 5.29 12.42
CA ASP A 73 2.83 6.38 13.14
C ASP A 73 2.29 7.46 12.19
N PHE A 74 2.98 7.68 11.06
CA PHE A 74 2.55 8.61 10.03
C PHE A 74 1.24 8.17 9.39
N GLU A 75 1.08 6.88 9.08
CA GLU A 75 -0.18 6.35 8.55
C GLU A 75 -1.32 6.47 9.56
N LEU A 76 -1.07 6.16 10.84
CA LEU A 76 -2.08 6.31 11.89
C LEU A 76 -2.54 7.77 12.00
N GLN A 77 -1.59 8.72 12.04
CA GLN A 77 -1.92 10.14 12.09
C GLN A 77 -2.71 10.58 10.86
N ARG A 78 -2.28 10.15 9.66
CA ARG A 78 -2.98 10.47 8.40
C ARG A 78 -4.38 9.87 8.37
N GLN A 79 -4.55 8.67 8.90
CA GLN A 79 -5.84 8.00 8.99
C GLN A 79 -6.82 8.77 9.87
N GLU A 80 -6.40 9.27 11.04
CA GLU A 80 -7.24 10.11 11.91
C GLU A 80 -7.73 11.38 11.19
N VAL A 81 -6.82 12.06 10.47
CA VAL A 81 -7.15 13.27 9.71
C VAL A 81 -8.14 12.96 8.57
N ILE A 82 -7.92 11.88 7.82
CA ILE A 82 -8.80 11.49 6.72
C ILE A 82 -10.18 11.07 7.23
N GLU A 83 -10.25 10.28 8.29
CA GLU A 83 -11.53 9.88 8.87
C GLU A 83 -12.31 11.10 9.37
N GLY A 84 -11.65 12.04 10.05
CA GLY A 84 -12.30 13.28 10.49
C GLY A 84 -12.86 14.12 9.33
N ALA A 85 -12.25 14.05 8.15
CA ALA A 85 -12.67 14.80 6.97
C ALA A 85 -13.71 14.07 6.09
N GLN A 86 -13.62 12.73 5.97
CA GLN A 86 -14.37 11.94 4.99
C GLN A 86 -15.32 10.91 5.63
N GLY A 87 -15.13 10.60 6.92
CA GLY A 87 -15.93 9.63 7.67
C GLY A 87 -15.67 8.16 7.34
N ASN A 88 -14.64 7.85 6.54
CA ASN A 88 -14.22 6.49 6.21
C ASN A 88 -12.78 6.21 6.66
N ARG A 89 -12.56 4.96 7.09
CA ARG A 89 -11.29 4.47 7.62
C ARG A 89 -10.75 3.32 6.77
N ASN A 90 -9.44 3.24 6.61
CA ASN A 90 -8.78 2.10 5.99
C ASN A 90 -8.56 1.01 7.06
N PRO A 91 -9.31 -0.10 7.03
CA PRO A 91 -9.21 -1.14 8.05
C PRO A 91 -7.83 -1.81 8.09
N PHE A 92 -7.06 -1.76 6.99
CA PHE A 92 -5.72 -2.34 6.94
C PHE A 92 -4.67 -1.50 7.68
N ILE A 93 -4.94 -0.21 7.94
CA ILE A 93 -4.12 0.62 8.83
C ILE A 93 -4.46 0.32 10.30
N ASP A 94 -5.73 0.06 10.60
CA ASP A 94 -6.15 -0.34 11.95
C ASP A 94 -5.60 -1.73 12.32
N ASN A 95 -5.69 -2.68 11.39
CA ASN A 95 -5.06 -3.99 11.52
C ASN A 95 -4.71 -4.60 10.16
N PRO A 96 -3.41 -4.69 9.83
CA PRO A 96 -2.98 -5.23 8.54
C PRO A 96 -3.27 -6.74 8.41
N TYR A 97 -3.48 -7.48 9.51
CA TYR A 97 -3.89 -8.89 9.48
C TYR A 97 -5.26 -9.12 8.80
N LEU A 98 -6.12 -8.09 8.72
CA LEU A 98 -7.38 -8.20 7.98
C LEU A 98 -7.15 -8.52 6.50
N ALA A 99 -6.07 -8.03 5.89
CA ALA A 99 -5.73 -8.39 4.52
C ALA A 99 -5.40 -9.88 4.40
N THR A 100 -4.67 -10.43 5.37
CA THR A 100 -4.38 -11.86 5.44
C THR A 100 -5.67 -12.69 5.56
N LEU A 101 -6.66 -12.22 6.33
CA LEU A 101 -7.94 -12.93 6.46
C LEU A 101 -8.77 -12.94 5.17
N ILE A 102 -8.72 -11.86 4.38
CA ILE A 102 -9.52 -11.73 3.16
C ILE A 102 -8.88 -12.50 1.98
N TRP A 103 -7.56 -12.35 1.79
CA TRP A 103 -6.87 -12.87 0.60
C TRP A 103 -5.81 -13.93 0.89
N GLY A 104 -5.48 -14.21 2.15
CA GLY A 104 -4.41 -15.14 2.53
C GLY A 104 -3.01 -14.51 2.44
N GLY A 105 -2.01 -15.33 2.12
CA GLY A 105 -0.61 -14.91 2.00
C GLY A 105 0.16 -14.93 3.33
N THR A 106 1.30 -14.24 3.36
CA THR A 106 2.12 -14.09 4.57
C THR A 106 1.30 -13.39 5.66
N PRO A 107 1.25 -13.94 6.89
CA PRO A 107 0.55 -13.28 7.98
C PRO A 107 1.16 -11.91 8.31
N ALA A 108 0.36 -10.86 8.19
CA ALA A 108 0.72 -9.55 8.69
C ALA A 108 0.54 -9.46 10.21
N GLU A 109 1.08 -8.40 10.83
CA GLU A 109 0.92 -8.14 12.25
C GLU A 109 -0.56 -8.06 12.64
N ASN A 110 -0.95 -8.83 13.66
CA ASN A 110 -2.28 -8.73 14.24
C ASN A 110 -2.27 -7.74 15.41
N LYS A 111 -3.03 -6.64 15.28
CA LYS A 111 -3.09 -5.56 16.28
C LYS A 111 -4.21 -5.72 17.32
N TRP A 112 -5.07 -6.73 17.22
CA TRP A 112 -6.15 -7.03 18.19
C TRP A 112 -6.38 -8.52 18.44
#